data_AF-A0A3D4FM01-F1
#
_entry.id   AF-A0A3D4FM01-F1
#
_cell.length_a   1.000
_cell.length_b   1.000
_cell.length_c   1.000
_cell.angle_alpha   90.00
_cell.angle_beta   90.00
_cell.angle_gamma   90.00
#
_symmetry.space_group_name_H-M   'P 1'
#
loop_
_entity.id
_entity.type
_entity.pdbx_description
1 polymer ?
#
loop_
_entity_poly.entity_id
_entity_poly.type
_entity_poly.pdbx_seq_one_letter_code
_entity_poly.pdbx_strand_id
1 'polypeptide(L)'
;MKKLIPILMVVLIIPAILTGCDSKYNPFVKKVHYYVIVQGEGTPQKDDNGKETSSRGYELTGYDKDGNEKSVKFLGMKQLREGAFLKITFKKDEALSYEEVQKDDIPKLAAEKLDIK
;
A
#
# COMPACT_ATOMS: atom_id res chain seq x y z
N MET A 1 -25.11 -42.55 45.47
CA MET A 1 -23.80 -41.88 45.62
C MET A 1 -23.49 -41.17 44.31
N LYS A 2 -23.50 -39.84 44.35
CA LYS A 2 -23.32 -38.93 43.22
C LYS A 2 -21.87 -38.47 43.25
N LYS A 3 -21.14 -38.64 42.14
CA LYS A 3 -19.97 -37.88 41.71
C LYS A 3 -19.36 -38.57 40.48
N LEU A 4 -19.32 -37.84 39.37
CA LEU A 4 -18.14 -37.63 38.52
C LEU A 4 -18.59 -36.79 37.31
N ILE A 5 -18.32 -35.49 37.37
CA ILE A 5 -18.11 -34.63 36.20
C ILE A 5 -16.78 -33.93 36.50
N PRO A 6 -15.86 -33.86 35.53
CA PRO A 6 -15.63 -32.56 34.92
C PRO A 6 -15.56 -32.59 33.39
N ILE A 7 -16.17 -31.57 32.78
CA ILE A 7 -15.54 -30.74 31.74
C ILE A 7 -15.24 -31.45 30.42
N LEU A 8 -16.25 -31.48 29.54
CA LEU A 8 -16.00 -31.16 28.14
C LEU A 8 -16.75 -29.84 27.85
N MET A 9 -16.13 -28.74 28.31
CA MET A 9 -16.39 -27.42 27.74
C MET A 9 -15.95 -27.48 26.27
N VAL A 10 -16.82 -27.95 25.39
CA VAL A 10 -16.72 -27.61 23.98
C VAL A 10 -17.14 -26.15 23.90
N VAL A 11 -16.13 -25.30 24.05
CA VAL A 11 -15.97 -23.92 23.61
C VAL A 11 -17.26 -23.35 23.00
N LEU A 12 -18.04 -22.75 23.90
CA LEU A 12 -18.98 -21.69 23.60
C LEU A 12 -18.21 -20.58 22.86
N ILE A 13 -18.75 -20.14 21.71
CA ILE A 13 -18.66 -18.77 21.21
C ILE A 13 -17.27 -18.32 20.70
N ILE A 14 -17.10 -18.38 19.38
CA ILE A 14 -16.49 -17.23 18.67
C ILE A 14 -17.39 -16.81 17.49
N PRO A 15 -18.51 -16.10 17.72
CA PRO A 15 -18.98 -15.06 16.82
C PRO A 15 -18.41 -13.74 17.36
N ALA A 16 -17.12 -13.55 17.15
CA ALA A 16 -16.43 -12.31 17.39
C ALA A 16 -15.38 -12.29 16.28
N ILE A 17 -15.43 -11.47 15.25
CA ILE A 17 -15.83 -10.08 15.23
C ILE A 17 -16.08 -9.74 13.74
N LEU A 18 -17.33 -9.66 13.30
CA LEU A 18 -17.72 -9.04 12.02
C LEU A 18 -17.83 -7.52 12.18
N THR A 19 -17.02 -6.90 13.03
CA THR A 19 -16.82 -5.46 12.97
C THR A 19 -15.98 -5.22 11.75
N GLY A 20 -16.48 -4.41 10.81
CA GLY A 20 -15.73 -3.98 9.64
C GLY A 20 -14.36 -3.48 10.07
N CYS A 21 -13.35 -4.36 10.00
CA CYS A 21 -11.98 -3.93 10.01
C CYS A 21 -11.84 -3.11 8.75
N ASP A 22 -11.53 -1.82 8.92
CA ASP A 22 -11.00 -1.01 7.83
C ASP A 22 -10.07 -1.90 7.03
N SER A 23 -10.43 -2.13 5.77
CA SER A 23 -9.75 -3.17 5.00
C SER A 23 -8.26 -2.93 4.88
N LYS A 24 -7.82 -1.69 5.15
CA LYS A 24 -6.45 -1.25 5.41
C LYS A 24 -5.69 -2.08 6.46
N TYR A 25 -6.32 -2.53 7.54
CA TYR A 25 -5.66 -3.27 8.63
C TYR A 25 -5.88 -4.80 8.57
N ASN A 26 -6.77 -5.30 7.70
CA ASN A 26 -7.03 -6.74 7.57
C ASN A 26 -5.85 -7.50 6.91
N PRO A 27 -5.12 -8.40 7.58
CA PRO A 27 -3.94 -9.07 7.02
C PRO A 27 -4.27 -10.00 5.83
N PHE A 28 -5.54 -10.40 5.65
CA PHE A 28 -5.96 -11.33 4.60
C PHE A 28 -6.26 -10.67 3.25
N VAL A 29 -6.27 -9.34 3.17
CA VAL A 29 -6.48 -8.64 1.90
C VAL A 29 -5.16 -8.58 1.14
N LYS A 30 -5.17 -9.06 -0.11
CA LYS A 30 -4.00 -9.11 -0.98
C LYS A 30 -3.41 -7.71 -1.22
N LYS A 31 -2.08 -7.64 -1.16
CA LYS A 31 -1.30 -6.46 -1.56
C LYS A 31 -0.97 -6.56 -3.05
N VAL A 32 -1.00 -5.43 -3.73
CA VAL A 32 -0.58 -5.29 -5.13
C VAL A 32 0.52 -4.25 -5.19
N HIS A 33 1.48 -4.41 -6.11
CA HIS A 33 2.61 -3.50 -6.24
C HIS A 33 2.58 -2.84 -7.61
N TYR A 34 2.81 -1.54 -7.63
CA TYR A 34 3.01 -0.75 -8.84
C TYR A 34 4.37 -0.06 -8.78
N TYR A 35 5.05 -0.02 -9.91
CA TYR A 35 6.35 0.60 -10.07
C TYR A 35 6.19 1.91 -10.84
N VAL A 36 6.79 2.99 -10.32
CA VAL A 36 6.72 4.35 -10.88
C VAL A 36 8.11 4.97 -10.96
N ILE A 37 8.25 5.99 -11.81
CA ILE A 37 9.37 6.93 -11.80
C ILE A 37 8.85 8.26 -11.28
N VAL A 38 9.51 8.83 -10.27
CA VAL A 38 9.17 10.18 -9.78
C VAL A 38 9.46 11.20 -10.87
N GLN A 39 8.43 11.92 -11.30
CA GLN A 39 8.53 12.98 -12.30
C GLN A 39 8.09 14.31 -11.68
N GLY A 40 8.94 15.33 -11.78
CA GLY A 40 8.66 16.67 -11.26
C GLY A 40 8.49 16.76 -9.75
N GLU A 41 7.95 17.89 -9.31
CA GLU A 41 7.72 18.18 -7.90
C GLU A 41 6.35 17.69 -7.41
N GLY A 42 6.28 17.23 -6.17
CA GLY A 42 5.01 16.82 -5.58
C GLY A 42 4.18 18.02 -5.13
N THR A 43 2.86 17.85 -5.11
CA THR A 43 1.91 18.90 -4.71
C THR A 43 1.99 19.15 -3.21
N PRO A 44 2.20 20.40 -2.75
CA PRO A 44 2.18 20.74 -1.32
C PRO A 44 0.89 20.28 -0.65
N GLN A 45 1.01 19.72 0.55
CA GLN A 45 -0.14 19.33 1.37
C GLN A 45 -0.28 20.30 2.54
N LYS A 46 -1.51 20.47 3.02
CA LYS A 46 -1.82 21.31 4.18
C LYS A 46 -2.49 20.47 5.25
N ASP A 47 -2.23 20.81 6.51
CA ASP A 47 -2.97 20.26 7.64
C ASP A 47 -4.36 20.93 7.78
N ASP A 48 -5.14 20.48 8.75
CA ASP A 48 -6.48 21.00 9.03
C ASP A 48 -6.49 22.50 9.40
N ASN A 49 -5.34 23.04 9.81
CA ASN A 49 -5.17 24.46 10.13
C ASN A 49 -4.72 25.29 8.91
N GLY A 50 -4.59 24.67 7.74
CA GLY A 50 -4.15 25.30 6.50
C GLY A 50 -2.64 25.54 6.42
N LYS A 51 -1.85 24.98 7.34
CA LYS A 51 -0.39 25.08 7.34
C LYS A 51 0.21 24.01 6.43
N GLU A 52 1.18 24.39 5.61
CA GLU A 52 1.88 23.45 4.74
C GLU A 52 2.66 22.40 5.56
N THR A 53 2.50 21.13 5.19
CA THR A 53 3.20 19.99 5.78
C THR A 53 4.45 19.64 4.96
N SER A 54 5.32 18.80 5.50
CA SER A 54 6.45 18.26 4.73
C SER A 54 6.00 17.29 3.64
N SER A 55 4.81 16.70 3.78
CA SER A 55 4.30 15.73 2.83
C SER A 55 3.98 16.35 1.47
N ARG A 56 4.07 15.52 0.44
CA ARG A 56 3.88 15.91 -0.95
C ARG A 56 2.98 14.89 -1.64
N GLY A 57 1.97 15.37 -2.36
CA GLY A 57 1.06 14.54 -3.14
C GLY A 57 1.66 14.24 -4.52
N TYR A 58 1.52 13.00 -4.96
CA TYR A 58 1.98 12.54 -6.27
C TYR A 58 0.85 11.81 -6.99
N GLU A 59 0.75 12.06 -8.28
CA GLU A 59 -0.08 11.31 -9.22
C GLU A 59 0.81 10.94 -10.41
N LEU A 60 1.22 9.68 -10.47
CA LEU A 60 2.21 9.18 -11.44
C LEU A 60 1.64 7.97 -12.18
N THR A 61 2.02 7.80 -13.44
CA THR A 61 1.74 6.55 -14.16
C THR A 61 2.65 5.45 -13.63
N GLY A 62 2.05 4.32 -13.23
CA GLY A 62 2.76 3.16 -12.75
C GLY A 62 2.32 1.87 -13.40
N TYR A 63 3.18 0.85 -13.30
CA TYR A 63 2.94 -0.46 -13.91
C TYR A 63 3.07 -1.56 -12.87
N ASP A 64 2.17 -2.54 -12.90
CA ASP A 64 2.33 -3.73 -12.07
C ASP A 64 3.38 -4.70 -12.65
N LYS A 65 3.61 -5.82 -11.96
CA LYS A 65 4.57 -6.85 -12.39
C LYS A 65 4.30 -7.43 -13.79
N ASP A 66 3.06 -7.34 -14.27
CA ASP A 66 2.61 -7.88 -15.55
C ASP A 66 2.57 -6.78 -16.63
N GLY A 67 2.99 -5.55 -16.31
CA GLY A 67 3.03 -4.41 -17.22
C GLY A 67 1.67 -3.72 -17.39
N ASN A 68 0.71 -3.97 -16.50
CA ASN A 68 -0.59 -3.29 -16.54
C ASN A 68 -0.47 -1.88 -15.97
N GLU A 69 -1.00 -0.91 -16.71
CA GLU A 69 -0.95 0.51 -16.36
C GLU A 69 -1.96 0.88 -15.27
N LYS A 70 -1.57 1.78 -14.36
CA LYS A 70 -2.44 2.43 -13.39
C LYS A 70 -1.97 3.85 -13.10
N SER A 71 -2.92 4.79 -12.96
CA SER A 71 -2.64 6.08 -12.31
C SER A 71 -2.50 5.87 -10.79
N VAL A 72 -1.29 6.08 -10.29
CA VAL A 72 -0.89 5.82 -8.90
C VAL A 72 -0.88 7.14 -8.13
N LYS A 73 -1.82 7.28 -7.19
CA LYS A 73 -1.91 8.42 -6.28
C LYS A 73 -1.39 8.04 -4.90
N PHE A 74 -0.43 8.79 -4.37
CA PHE A 74 0.15 8.53 -3.05
C PHE A 74 0.74 9.80 -2.42
N LEU A 75 1.02 9.73 -1.12
CA LEU A 75 1.65 10.80 -0.34
C LEU A 75 3.10 10.42 -0.04
N GLY A 76 4.03 11.24 -0.50
CA GLY A 76 5.41 11.25 -0.03
C GLY A 76 5.52 11.93 1.33
N MET A 77 6.32 11.40 2.25
CA MET A 77 6.58 12.04 3.55
C MET A 77 7.37 13.35 3.45
N LYS A 78 8.08 13.51 2.33
CA LYS A 78 8.85 14.67 1.91
C LYS A 78 8.84 14.77 0.38
N GLN A 79 9.42 15.83 -0.16
CA GLN A 79 9.78 15.89 -1.57
C GLN A 79 10.64 14.68 -1.96
N LEU A 80 10.17 13.90 -2.92
CA LEU A 80 10.87 12.75 -3.47
C LEU A 80 11.86 13.21 -4.55
N ARG A 81 12.97 12.47 -4.67
CA ARG A 81 14.00 12.76 -5.67
C ARG A 81 13.47 12.45 -7.06
N GLU A 82 13.55 13.43 -7.95
CA GLU A 82 13.20 13.23 -9.36
C GLU A 82 14.04 12.11 -9.99
N GLY A 83 13.41 11.26 -10.79
CA GLY A 83 14.03 10.08 -11.40
C GLY A 83 14.23 8.88 -10.46
N ALA A 84 13.80 8.96 -9.19
CA ALA A 84 13.80 7.79 -8.31
C ALA A 84 12.77 6.75 -8.77
N PHE A 85 13.15 5.47 -8.72
CA PHE A 85 12.23 4.36 -8.94
C PHE A 85 11.58 3.98 -7.62
N LEU A 86 10.26 3.92 -7.61
CA LEU A 86 9.51 3.56 -6.40
C LEU A 86 8.64 2.34 -6.66
N LYS A 87 8.60 1.46 -5.66
CA LYS A 87 7.58 0.40 -5.54
C LYS A 87 6.51 0.86 -4.57
N ILE A 88 5.30 1.05 -5.07
CA ILE A 88 4.14 1.48 -4.30
C ILE A 88 3.31 0.25 -3.94
N THR A 89 3.11 0.02 -2.65
CA THR A 89 2.27 -1.07 -2.15
C THR A 89 0.85 -0.59 -1.99
N PHE A 90 -0.06 -1.19 -2.75
CA PHE A 90 -1.49 -0.97 -2.68
C PHE A 90 -2.19 -2.07 -1.91
N LYS A 91 -3.30 -1.70 -1.30
CA LYS A 91 -4.27 -2.63 -0.73
C LYS A 91 -5.66 -2.17 -1.15
N LYS A 92 -6.31 -2.98 -1.99
CA LYS A 92 -7.44 -2.54 -2.82
C LYS A 92 -7.01 -1.30 -3.64
N ASP A 93 -7.64 -0.15 -3.39
CA ASP A 93 -7.40 1.09 -4.12
C ASP A 93 -6.58 2.13 -3.34
N GLU A 94 -6.14 1.79 -2.12
CA GLU A 94 -5.37 2.70 -1.27
C GLU A 94 -3.87 2.37 -1.30
N ALA A 95 -3.03 3.39 -1.48
CA ALA A 95 -1.59 3.28 -1.32
C ALA A 95 -1.23 3.19 0.17
N LEU A 96 -0.55 2.11 0.57
CA LEU A 96 -0.13 1.87 1.95
C LEU A 96 1.26 2.40 2.26
N SER A 97 2.18 2.17 1.33
CA SER A 97 3.59 2.53 1.49
C SER A 97 4.26 2.65 0.14
N TYR A 98 5.39 3.34 0.12
CA TYR A 98 6.30 3.37 -1.01
C TYR A 98 7.71 3.08 -0.50
N GLU A 99 8.51 2.42 -1.33
CA GLU A 99 9.92 2.17 -1.08
C GLU A 99 10.70 2.51 -2.35
N GLU A 100 11.89 3.10 -2.19
CA GLU A 100 12.81 3.33 -3.29
C GLU A 100 13.51 2.02 -3.64
N VAL A 101 13.54 1.67 -4.94
CA VAL A 101 14.07 0.41 -5.45
C VAL A 101 15.13 0.67 -6.52
N GLN A 102 15.99 -0.32 -6.79
CA GLN A 102 16.93 -0.23 -7.91
C GLN A 102 16.24 -0.67 -9.22
N LYS A 103 16.84 -0.31 -10.37
CA LYS A 103 16.33 -0.75 -11.68
C LYS A 103 16.18 -2.27 -11.76
N ASP A 104 17.14 -3.00 -11.21
CA ASP A 104 17.19 -4.46 -11.28
C ASP A 104 16.10 -5.15 -10.43
N ASP A 105 15.50 -4.42 -9.48
CA ASP A 105 14.40 -4.91 -8.65
C ASP A 105 13.03 -4.75 -9.32
N ILE A 106 12.96 -4.05 -10.46
CA ILE A 106 11.72 -3.77 -11.18
C ILE A 106 11.42 -4.96 -12.12
N PRO A 107 10.22 -5.54 -12.08
CA PRO A 107 9.83 -6.60 -13.00
C PRO A 107 10.01 -6.17 -14.45
N LYS A 108 10.54 -7.08 -15.28
CA LYS A 108 10.91 -6.82 -16.68
C LYS A 108 9.81 -6.11 -17.48
N LEU A 109 8.57 -6.58 -17.38
CA LEU A 109 7.44 -5.96 -18.10
C LEU A 109 7.13 -4.54 -17.62
N ALA A 110 7.26 -4.26 -16.33
CA ALA A 110 7.12 -2.91 -15.80
C ALA A 110 8.28 -2.01 -16.26
N ALA A 111 9.51 -2.54 -16.25
CA ALA A 111 10.70 -1.82 -16.69
C ALA A 111 10.62 -1.44 -18.17
N GLU A 112 10.16 -2.35 -19.03
CA GLU A 112 9.91 -2.09 -20.46
C GLU A 112 8.88 -0.97 -20.65
N LYS A 113 7.80 -0.95 -19.88
CA LYS A 113 6.77 0.10 -19.94
C LYS A 113 7.25 1.46 -19.44
N LEU A 114 8.18 1.46 -18.49
CA LEU A 114 8.79 2.66 -17.92
C LEU A 114 9.97 3.20 -18.75
N ASP A 115 10.28 2.61 -19.92
CA ASP A 115 11.47 2.93 -20.75
C ASP A 115 12.78 2.86 -19.94
N ILE A 116 12.86 1.89 -19.03
CA ILE A 116 14.04 1.66 -18.22
C ILE A 116 15.04 0.86 -19.05
N LYS A 117 16.02 1.55 -19.62
CA LYS A 117 17.18 0.94 -20.30
C LYS A 117 18.10 0.18 -19.36
#